data_AF-A0A1M6W3S5-F1
#
_entry.id   AF-A0A1M6W3S5-F1
#
_cell.length_a   1.000
_cell.length_b   1.000
_cell.length_c   1.000
_cell.angle_alpha   90.00
_cell.angle_beta   90.00
_cell.angle_gamma   90.00
#
_symmetry.space_group_name_H-M   'P 1'
#
loop_
_entity.id
_entity.type
_entity.pdbx_description
1 polymer ?
#
loop_
_entity_poly.entity_id
_entity_poly.type
_entity_poly.pdbx_seq_one_letter_code
_entity_poly.pdbx_strand_id
1 'polypeptide(L)'
;MNKITAAITAVGGYVPDYVLTNKELEKLVDTTDDWILTRTGISERRILKGEGKGTSDLCVPVALEICKKRGISPEEIDLLIVATVTPDMTFPATANVVTDKIGAVNAFGFDISAACSGFLYALDTGARFIESGRYKKVMVIGADKMSSIIDYTDRTTCIIFGDGAGGVLLEPNEEGYGLIDSILKSDGHGREYLHMKAGGSVRPATLETVQNREHYVYQEGKMVFKYAVSNMAEAAGDVMKRNNLTAENIAWLVPHQANKRIINATSQYINLPDEKVMMNIHRYGNTTAGTIPLCLWDYEKQLKKGDNLILAAFGGGFTWGSSYIKWAYDGDKVQ
;
A
#
# COMPACT_ATOMS: atom_id res chain seq x y z
N MET A 1 -14.26 -14.81 -27.58
CA MET A 1 -12.94 -14.56 -26.98
C MET A 1 -13.07 -14.86 -25.50
N ASN A 2 -12.10 -15.54 -24.90
CA ASN A 2 -12.08 -15.74 -23.45
C ASN A 2 -12.01 -14.37 -22.76
N LYS A 3 -12.59 -14.25 -21.56
CA LYS A 3 -12.50 -13.03 -20.77
C LYS A 3 -11.04 -12.82 -20.36
N ILE A 4 -10.44 -11.70 -20.73
CA ILE A 4 -9.11 -11.30 -20.27
C ILE A 4 -9.23 -10.85 -18.80
N THR A 5 -8.39 -11.39 -17.93
CA THR A 5 -8.19 -10.93 -16.55
C THR A 5 -6.79 -10.36 -16.38
N ALA A 6 -6.59 -9.51 -15.37
CA ALA A 6 -5.28 -8.92 -15.07
C ALA A 6 -4.54 -9.72 -14.00
N ALA A 7 -3.68 -10.64 -14.42
CA ALA A 7 -2.90 -11.49 -13.52
C ALA A 7 -1.71 -10.74 -12.92
N ILE A 8 -1.48 -10.91 -11.62
CA ILE A 8 -0.21 -10.51 -10.98
C ILE A 8 0.83 -11.56 -11.36
N THR A 9 1.87 -11.16 -12.10
CA THR A 9 2.90 -12.08 -12.63
C THR A 9 4.28 -11.89 -12.03
N ALA A 10 4.48 -10.80 -11.27
CA ALA A 10 5.68 -10.56 -10.49
C ALA A 10 5.36 -9.57 -9.36
N VAL A 11 6.11 -9.68 -8.26
CA VAL A 11 6.07 -8.76 -7.12
C VAL A 11 7.48 -8.23 -6.86
N GLY A 12 7.62 -6.97 -6.49
CA GLY A 12 8.85 -6.38 -5.99
C GLY A 12 8.62 -5.58 -4.73
N GLY A 13 9.68 -5.36 -3.96
CA GLY A 13 9.62 -4.63 -2.72
C GLY A 13 10.95 -3.99 -2.37
N TYR A 14 10.86 -2.86 -1.68
CA TYR A 14 12.01 -2.15 -1.17
C TYR A 14 11.67 -1.43 0.11
N VAL A 15 12.55 -1.59 1.08
CA VAL A 15 12.51 -0.82 2.32
C VAL A 15 13.90 -0.25 2.60
N PRO A 16 14.02 0.98 3.13
CA PRO A 16 15.31 1.57 3.48
C PRO A 16 16.08 0.76 4.54
N ASP A 17 17.40 0.91 4.54
CA ASP A 17 18.31 0.24 5.48
C ASP A 17 18.21 0.79 6.92
N TYR A 18 17.87 2.07 7.09
CA TYR A 18 17.82 2.67 8.42
C TYR A 18 16.58 2.16 9.19
N VAL A 19 16.84 1.47 10.30
CA VAL A 19 15.82 0.96 11.21
C VAL A 19 15.62 1.93 12.36
N LEU A 20 14.44 2.56 12.41
CA LEU A 20 14.01 3.35 13.56
C LEU A 20 13.31 2.43 14.56
N THR A 21 13.96 2.14 15.69
CA THR A 21 13.39 1.26 16.72
C THR A 21 12.46 2.04 17.65
N ASN A 22 11.55 1.35 18.33
CA ASN A 22 10.76 1.99 19.41
C ASN A 22 11.64 2.60 20.50
N LYS A 23 12.76 1.94 20.87
CA LYS A 23 13.73 2.45 21.85
C LYS A 23 14.40 3.77 21.44
N GLU A 24 14.49 4.04 20.15
CA GLU A 24 14.96 5.33 19.66
C GLU A 24 13.87 6.40 19.80
N LEU A 25 12.60 6.06 19.53
CA LEU A 25 11.46 6.96 19.73
C LEU A 25 11.26 7.35 21.21
N GLU A 26 11.58 6.46 22.16
CA GLU A 26 11.59 6.76 23.61
C GLU A 26 12.48 7.97 23.98
N LYS A 27 13.51 8.24 23.16
CA LYS A 27 14.42 9.37 23.36
C LYS A 27 13.88 10.68 22.77
N LEU A 28 12.84 10.61 21.95
CA LEU A 28 12.27 11.74 21.21
C LEU A 28 10.97 12.24 21.84
N VAL A 29 10.14 11.33 22.35
CA VAL A 29 8.82 11.63 22.91
C VAL A 29 8.52 10.78 24.14
N ASP A 30 7.58 11.22 24.97
CA ASP A 30 7.10 10.47 26.16
C ASP A 30 6.34 9.21 25.73
N THR A 31 7.07 8.10 25.55
CA THR A 31 6.56 6.79 25.13
C THR A 31 7.49 5.66 25.61
N THR A 32 7.05 4.40 25.43
CA THR A 32 7.85 3.19 25.69
C THR A 32 7.63 2.14 24.61
N ASP A 33 8.60 1.24 24.41
CA ASP A 33 8.50 0.10 23.50
C ASP A 33 7.26 -0.75 23.79
N ASP A 34 7.06 -1.12 25.06
CA ASP A 34 5.89 -1.88 25.52
C ASP A 34 4.56 -1.18 25.18
N TRP A 35 4.53 0.14 25.33
CA TRP A 35 3.33 0.93 25.05
C TRP A 35 3.03 0.98 23.54
N ILE A 36 4.05 1.17 22.70
CA ILE A 36 3.90 1.18 21.24
C ILE A 36 3.47 -0.20 20.77
N LEU A 37 4.18 -1.25 21.18
CA LEU A 37 3.93 -2.63 20.77
C LEU A 37 2.51 -3.07 21.15
N THR A 38 2.07 -2.81 22.37
CA THR A 38 0.73 -3.19 22.85
C THR A 38 -0.38 -2.47 22.08
N ARG A 39 -0.16 -1.21 21.68
CA ARG A 39 -1.19 -0.40 21.00
C ARG A 39 -1.24 -0.60 19.50
N THR A 40 -0.12 -0.90 18.88
CA THR A 40 0.03 -0.88 17.41
C THR A 40 0.46 -2.22 16.83
N GLY A 41 1.21 -3.03 17.58
CA GLY A 41 1.92 -4.20 17.09
C GLY A 41 3.25 -3.89 16.39
N ILE A 42 3.73 -2.64 16.45
CA ILE A 42 4.95 -2.18 15.76
C ILE A 42 6.15 -2.26 16.71
N SER A 43 7.25 -2.88 16.26
CA SER A 43 8.54 -2.92 16.98
C SER A 43 9.57 -1.97 16.36
N GLU A 44 9.57 -1.90 15.03
CA GLU A 44 10.47 -1.06 14.24
C GLU A 44 9.77 -0.54 12.98
N ARG A 45 10.39 0.47 12.35
CA ARG A 45 10.03 0.97 11.03
C ARG A 45 11.26 1.40 10.25
N ARG A 46 11.14 1.54 8.94
CA ARG A 46 12.24 1.94 8.06
C ARG A 46 12.13 3.40 7.68
N ILE A 47 13.28 4.10 7.56
CA ILE A 47 13.32 5.53 7.23
C ILE A 47 14.29 5.77 6.09
N LEU A 48 13.84 6.43 5.03
CA LEU A 48 14.70 6.79 3.91
C LEU A 48 15.58 7.99 4.28
N LYS A 49 16.86 7.72 4.50
CA LYS A 49 17.90 8.75 4.73
C LYS A 49 18.59 9.13 3.43
N GLY A 50 19.06 10.38 3.38
CA GLY A 50 19.80 10.94 2.25
C GLY A 50 19.14 12.22 1.72
N GLU A 51 19.97 13.22 1.43
CA GLU A 51 19.53 14.46 0.84
C GLU A 51 18.98 14.22 -0.57
N GLY A 52 17.89 14.93 -0.93
CA GLY A 52 17.26 14.82 -2.24
C GLY A 52 16.54 13.50 -2.54
N LYS A 53 16.55 12.51 -1.62
CA LYS A 53 15.85 11.24 -1.82
C LYS A 53 14.35 11.36 -1.51
N GLY A 54 13.51 10.97 -2.45
CA GLY A 54 12.05 11.03 -2.40
C GLY A 54 11.39 9.65 -2.50
N THR A 55 10.09 9.64 -2.76
CA THR A 55 9.30 8.41 -2.90
C THR A 55 9.68 7.64 -4.17
N SER A 56 10.06 8.33 -5.25
CA SER A 56 10.58 7.70 -6.46
C SER A 56 11.81 6.83 -6.20
N ASP A 57 12.66 7.20 -5.23
CA ASP A 57 13.83 6.41 -4.84
C ASP A 57 13.46 5.12 -4.09
N LEU A 58 12.23 5.04 -3.54
CA LEU A 58 11.67 3.79 -3.03
C LEU A 58 11.11 2.93 -4.17
N CYS A 59 10.48 3.56 -5.18
CA CYS A 59 9.86 2.89 -6.31
C CYS A 59 10.86 2.29 -7.32
N VAL A 60 12.01 2.94 -7.54
CA VAL A 60 13.00 2.50 -8.53
C VAL A 60 13.50 1.07 -8.27
N PRO A 61 13.94 0.70 -7.06
CA PRO A 61 14.34 -0.67 -6.76
C PRO A 61 13.21 -1.68 -6.96
N VAL A 62 11.97 -1.33 -6.62
CA VAL A 62 10.78 -2.18 -6.84
C VAL A 62 10.58 -2.46 -8.32
N ALA A 63 10.59 -1.43 -9.16
CA ALA A 63 10.39 -1.57 -10.60
C ALA A 63 11.48 -2.43 -11.24
N LEU A 64 12.74 -2.22 -10.85
CA LEU A 64 13.88 -3.00 -11.35
C LEU A 64 13.85 -4.45 -10.88
N GLU A 65 13.43 -4.72 -9.62
CA GLU A 65 13.26 -6.08 -9.12
C GLU A 65 12.17 -6.82 -9.89
N ILE A 66 11.02 -6.18 -10.14
CA ILE A 66 9.94 -6.74 -10.94
C ILE A 66 10.42 -7.08 -12.35
N CYS A 67 11.10 -6.14 -13.01
CA CYS A 67 11.65 -6.37 -14.35
C CYS A 67 12.63 -7.55 -14.37
N LYS A 68 13.54 -7.60 -13.38
CA LYS A 68 14.52 -8.67 -13.22
C LYS A 68 13.84 -10.03 -13.03
N LYS A 69 12.89 -10.16 -12.08
CA LYS A 69 12.16 -11.40 -11.80
C LYS A 69 11.38 -11.89 -13.02
N ARG A 70 10.77 -10.96 -13.76
CA ARG A 70 9.98 -11.30 -14.94
C ARG A 70 10.83 -11.58 -16.19
N GLY A 71 12.08 -11.13 -16.19
CA GLY A 71 13.00 -11.26 -17.32
C GLY A 71 12.68 -10.28 -18.46
N ILE A 72 12.23 -9.07 -18.14
CA ILE A 72 11.85 -8.03 -19.11
C ILE A 72 12.70 -6.77 -18.96
N SER A 73 12.79 -5.99 -20.04
CA SER A 73 13.36 -4.64 -20.00
C SER A 73 12.35 -3.63 -19.45
N PRO A 74 12.77 -2.57 -18.73
CA PRO A 74 11.89 -1.44 -18.38
C PRO A 74 11.18 -0.82 -19.60
N GLU A 75 11.79 -0.88 -20.79
CA GLU A 75 11.19 -0.41 -22.05
C GLU A 75 9.94 -1.19 -22.47
N GLU A 76 9.70 -2.37 -21.90
CA GLU A 76 8.51 -3.18 -22.18
C GLU A 76 7.30 -2.82 -21.33
N ILE A 77 7.45 -1.92 -20.35
CA ILE A 77 6.35 -1.43 -19.52
C ILE A 77 5.50 -0.47 -20.36
N ASP A 78 4.19 -0.70 -20.41
CA ASP A 78 3.26 0.18 -21.14
C ASP A 78 2.75 1.32 -20.25
N LEU A 79 2.58 1.05 -18.95
CA LEU A 79 2.00 1.97 -17.97
C LEU A 79 2.61 1.73 -16.59
N LEU A 80 3.03 2.81 -15.92
CA LEU A 80 3.35 2.83 -14.50
C LEU A 80 2.33 3.66 -13.71
N ILE A 81 1.68 3.04 -12.72
CA ILE A 81 0.81 3.72 -11.76
C ILE A 81 1.49 3.71 -10.40
N VAL A 82 1.71 4.89 -9.81
CA VAL A 82 2.25 5.02 -8.44
C VAL A 82 1.13 5.49 -7.50
N ALA A 83 0.77 4.65 -6.52
CA ALA A 83 -0.09 5.03 -5.42
C ALA A 83 0.75 5.63 -4.30
N THR A 84 0.55 6.91 -3.99
CA THR A 84 1.29 7.63 -2.96
C THR A 84 0.52 8.85 -2.45
N VAL A 85 0.76 9.25 -1.20
CA VAL A 85 0.39 10.56 -0.64
C VAL A 85 1.60 11.41 -0.27
N THR A 86 2.80 10.89 -0.50
CA THR A 86 4.07 11.59 -0.28
C THR A 86 4.85 11.67 -1.60
N PRO A 87 4.27 12.21 -2.68
CA PRO A 87 4.96 12.26 -3.96
C PRO A 87 6.22 13.11 -3.85
N ASP A 88 7.19 12.88 -4.74
CA ASP A 88 8.43 13.65 -4.80
C ASP A 88 8.17 15.15 -4.91
N MET A 89 7.14 15.49 -5.70
CA MET A 89 6.71 16.85 -6.00
C MET A 89 5.19 16.88 -6.17
N THR A 90 4.57 18.06 -6.06
CA THR A 90 3.16 18.21 -6.43
C THR A 90 2.95 17.99 -7.93
N PHE A 91 3.92 18.41 -8.74
CA PHE A 91 4.04 18.08 -10.15
C PHE A 91 5.52 18.20 -10.57
N PRO A 92 6.02 17.35 -11.49
CA PRO A 92 5.33 16.24 -12.19
C PRO A 92 4.99 15.06 -11.26
N ALA A 93 4.31 14.04 -11.79
CA ALA A 93 3.96 12.85 -11.02
C ALA A 93 5.22 12.03 -10.66
N THR A 94 5.19 11.36 -9.51
CA THR A 94 6.23 10.42 -9.05
C THR A 94 6.47 9.34 -10.09
N ALA A 95 5.41 8.83 -10.72
CA ALA A 95 5.50 7.88 -11.81
C ALA A 95 6.39 8.37 -12.97
N ASN A 96 6.34 9.67 -13.32
CA ASN A 96 7.18 10.24 -14.38
C ASN A 96 8.68 10.23 -14.00
N VAL A 97 8.97 10.54 -12.73
CA VAL A 97 10.34 10.49 -12.19
C VAL A 97 10.86 9.05 -12.20
N VAL A 98 10.02 8.07 -11.83
CA VAL A 98 10.40 6.66 -11.85
C VAL A 98 10.64 6.16 -13.26
N THR A 99 9.77 6.46 -14.22
CA THR A 99 9.95 6.03 -15.63
C THR A 99 11.24 6.56 -16.23
N ASP A 100 11.61 7.80 -15.92
CA ASP A 100 12.90 8.39 -16.32
C ASP A 100 14.08 7.64 -15.68
N LYS A 101 14.07 7.48 -14.35
CA LYS A 101 15.15 6.82 -13.60
C LYS A 101 15.41 5.38 -14.02
N ILE A 102 14.39 4.62 -14.44
CA ILE A 102 14.54 3.21 -14.86
C ILE A 102 14.70 3.03 -16.38
N GLY A 103 14.59 4.10 -17.17
CA GLY A 103 14.64 4.02 -18.63
C GLY A 103 13.41 3.38 -19.28
N ALA A 104 12.23 3.47 -18.66
CA ALA A 104 10.98 2.97 -19.23
C ALA A 104 10.41 3.95 -20.28
N VAL A 105 11.13 4.15 -21.37
CA VAL A 105 10.86 5.22 -22.36
C VAL A 105 9.53 5.07 -23.11
N ASN A 106 8.94 3.88 -23.13
CA ASN A 106 7.65 3.61 -23.78
C ASN A 106 6.46 3.71 -22.81
N ALA A 107 6.73 3.75 -21.50
CA ALA A 107 5.69 3.83 -20.49
C ALA A 107 5.19 5.27 -20.36
N PHE A 108 3.87 5.46 -20.32
CA PHE A 108 3.31 6.65 -19.68
C PHE A 108 3.04 6.35 -18.20
N GLY A 109 2.95 7.39 -17.37
CA GLY A 109 2.73 7.18 -15.94
C GLY A 109 2.00 8.32 -15.26
N PHE A 110 1.27 7.97 -14.20
CA PHE A 110 0.54 8.92 -13.36
C PHE A 110 0.45 8.39 -11.92
N ASP A 111 0.17 9.31 -11.00
CA ASP A 111 0.00 9.00 -9.59
C ASP A 111 -1.48 8.86 -9.22
N ILE A 112 -1.78 7.99 -8.25
CA ILE A 112 -3.09 7.90 -7.60
C ILE A 112 -2.94 8.23 -6.13
N SER A 113 -3.72 9.21 -5.66
CA SER A 113 -3.81 9.55 -4.24
C SER A 113 -5.16 9.13 -3.68
N ALA A 114 -5.20 7.95 -3.05
CA ALA A 114 -6.31 7.48 -2.22
C ALA A 114 -5.82 6.99 -0.85
N ALA A 115 -4.85 7.72 -0.27
CA ALA A 115 -4.22 7.40 1.01
C ALA A 115 -3.77 5.92 1.07
N CYS A 116 -3.94 5.28 2.23
CA CYS A 116 -3.60 3.88 2.43
C CYS A 116 -4.40 2.89 1.54
N SER A 117 -5.56 3.30 1.00
CA SER A 117 -6.31 2.51 0.02
C SER A 117 -5.77 2.65 -1.40
N GLY A 118 -4.79 3.53 -1.61
CA GLY A 118 -4.19 3.87 -2.90
C GLY A 118 -3.80 2.66 -3.73
N PHE A 119 -3.16 1.65 -3.12
CA PHE A 119 -2.76 0.46 -3.87
C PHE A 119 -3.94 -0.34 -4.41
N LEU A 120 -5.04 -0.49 -3.65
CA LEU A 120 -6.24 -1.19 -4.17
C LEU A 120 -6.89 -0.43 -5.31
N TYR A 121 -6.94 0.91 -5.20
CA TYR A 121 -7.47 1.78 -6.25
C TYR A 121 -6.62 1.71 -7.52
N ALA A 122 -5.29 1.72 -7.35
CA ALA A 122 -4.34 1.60 -8.46
C ALA A 122 -4.34 0.21 -9.07
N LEU A 123 -4.49 -0.84 -8.26
CA LEU A 123 -4.61 -2.22 -8.73
C LEU A 123 -5.86 -2.42 -9.59
N ASP A 124 -7.03 -1.96 -9.13
CA ASP A 124 -8.27 -2.03 -9.92
C ASP A 124 -8.14 -1.20 -11.21
N THR A 125 -7.63 0.03 -11.12
CA THR A 125 -7.42 0.89 -12.29
C THR A 125 -6.47 0.26 -13.31
N GLY A 126 -5.33 -0.28 -12.85
CA GLY A 126 -4.36 -0.96 -13.69
C GLY A 126 -4.92 -2.23 -14.33
N ALA A 127 -5.73 -2.99 -13.59
CA ALA A 127 -6.41 -4.17 -14.12
C ALA A 127 -7.36 -3.81 -15.27
N ARG A 128 -8.12 -2.71 -15.17
CA ARG A 128 -9.02 -2.26 -16.26
C ARG A 128 -8.27 -1.97 -17.56
N PHE A 129 -7.03 -1.46 -17.49
CA PHE A 129 -6.20 -1.25 -18.68
C PHE A 129 -5.81 -2.57 -19.37
N ILE A 130 -5.46 -3.60 -18.60
CA ILE A 130 -5.18 -4.95 -19.12
C ILE A 130 -6.44 -5.60 -19.70
N GLU A 131 -7.54 -5.60 -18.94
CA GLU A 131 -8.79 -6.27 -19.30
C GLU A 131 -9.45 -5.66 -20.56
N SER A 132 -9.21 -4.37 -20.82
CA SER A 132 -9.64 -3.69 -22.04
C SER A 132 -8.89 -4.16 -23.30
N GLY A 133 -7.77 -4.87 -23.14
CA GLY A 133 -6.86 -5.26 -24.22
C GLY A 133 -5.98 -4.13 -24.77
N ARG A 134 -6.04 -2.93 -24.17
CA ARG A 134 -5.27 -1.75 -24.62
C ARG A 134 -3.78 -1.87 -24.32
N TYR A 135 -3.43 -2.40 -23.15
CA TYR A 135 -2.05 -2.55 -22.69
C TYR A 135 -1.81 -3.97 -22.17
N LYS A 136 -0.55 -4.40 -22.13
CA LYS A 136 -0.14 -5.76 -21.76
C LYS A 136 0.74 -5.80 -20.53
N LYS A 137 1.50 -4.74 -20.23
CA LYS A 137 2.39 -4.69 -19.07
C LYS A 137 2.13 -3.43 -18.27
N VAL A 138 1.28 -3.55 -17.25
CA VAL A 138 0.94 -2.44 -16.35
C VAL A 138 1.60 -2.69 -15.00
N MET A 139 2.50 -1.81 -14.60
CA MET A 139 3.15 -1.86 -13.29
C MET A 139 2.38 -0.98 -12.30
N VAL A 140 2.09 -1.52 -11.12
CA VAL A 140 1.41 -0.80 -10.04
C VAL A 140 2.31 -0.82 -8.81
N ILE A 141 2.71 0.36 -8.32
CA ILE A 141 3.56 0.50 -7.13
C ILE A 141 2.80 1.29 -6.06
N GLY A 142 2.73 0.75 -4.85
CA GLY A 142 2.36 1.52 -3.66
C GLY A 142 3.62 1.93 -2.92
N ALA A 143 3.80 3.23 -2.66
CA ALA A 143 5.01 3.73 -2.03
C ALA A 143 4.77 5.02 -1.27
N ASP A 144 5.40 5.15 -0.10
CA ASP A 144 5.38 6.38 0.65
C ASP A 144 6.67 6.58 1.46
N LYS A 145 7.18 7.82 1.43
CA LYS A 145 8.18 8.33 2.36
C LYS A 145 7.46 9.11 3.48
N MET A 146 6.65 8.41 4.28
CA MET A 146 5.85 9.03 5.33
C MET A 146 6.68 9.87 6.30
N SER A 147 7.93 9.47 6.57
CA SER A 147 8.86 10.20 7.44
C SER A 147 9.06 11.68 7.06
N SER A 148 8.79 12.09 5.81
CA SER A 148 8.87 13.49 5.39
C SER A 148 7.72 14.36 5.89
N ILE A 149 6.61 13.75 6.34
CA ILE A 149 5.41 14.45 6.82
C ILE A 149 4.99 14.01 8.23
N ILE A 150 5.87 13.36 8.98
CA ILE A 150 5.65 12.99 10.39
C ILE A 150 6.24 14.01 11.34
N ASP A 151 5.42 14.42 12.32
CA ASP A 151 5.85 15.22 13.44
C ASP A 151 6.47 14.33 14.54
N TYR A 152 7.80 14.28 14.62
CA TYR A 152 8.51 13.53 15.66
C TYR A 152 8.44 14.11 17.08
N THR A 153 7.67 15.18 17.29
CA THR A 153 7.29 15.69 18.63
C THR A 153 5.89 15.23 19.05
N ASP A 154 5.10 14.70 18.11
CA ASP A 154 3.77 14.16 18.36
C ASP A 154 3.81 12.62 18.45
N ARG A 155 3.78 12.12 19.70
CA ARG A 155 3.76 10.68 19.98
C ARG A 155 2.56 9.95 19.40
N THR A 156 1.47 10.64 19.05
CA THR A 156 0.24 9.98 18.59
C THR A 156 0.38 9.45 17.16
N THR A 157 1.24 10.06 16.36
CA THR A 157 1.45 9.72 14.94
C THR A 157 2.84 9.17 14.67
N CYS A 158 3.89 9.68 15.33
CA CYS A 158 5.28 9.33 15.00
C CYS A 158 5.67 7.87 15.28
N ILE A 159 4.87 7.16 16.06
CA ILE A 159 5.06 5.73 16.37
C ILE A 159 4.51 4.80 15.28
N ILE A 160 3.67 5.32 14.37
CA ILE A 160 2.84 4.50 13.47
C ILE A 160 3.54 4.29 12.12
N PHE A 161 4.05 5.36 11.53
CA PHE A 161 4.40 5.37 10.11
C PHE A 161 5.85 5.03 9.84
N GLY A 162 6.10 4.40 8.69
CA GLY A 162 7.41 4.11 8.14
C GLY A 162 7.46 4.38 6.64
N ASP A 163 8.65 4.23 6.08
CA ASP A 163 8.92 4.41 4.65
C ASP A 163 9.09 3.07 3.96
N GLY A 164 8.54 2.92 2.76
CA GLY A 164 8.71 1.72 1.96
C GLY A 164 7.89 1.72 0.68
N ALA A 165 8.23 0.81 -0.23
CA ALA A 165 7.52 0.61 -1.47
C ALA A 165 7.37 -0.88 -1.79
N GLY A 166 6.24 -1.24 -2.36
CA GLY A 166 6.04 -2.55 -2.98
C GLY A 166 5.25 -2.38 -4.26
N GLY A 167 5.38 -3.31 -5.19
CA GLY A 167 4.65 -3.24 -6.44
C GLY A 167 4.41 -4.59 -7.09
N VAL A 168 3.56 -4.58 -8.10
CA VAL A 168 3.19 -5.75 -8.89
C VAL A 168 3.23 -5.43 -10.38
N LEU A 169 3.53 -6.44 -11.18
CA LEU A 169 3.29 -6.42 -12.62
C LEU A 169 1.97 -7.10 -12.94
N LEU A 170 1.12 -6.42 -13.71
CA LEU A 170 -0.11 -6.96 -14.26
C LEU A 170 0.07 -7.30 -15.73
N GLU A 171 -0.31 -8.52 -16.10
CA GLU A 171 -0.32 -9.00 -17.49
C GLU A 171 -1.66 -9.71 -17.84
N PRO A 172 -2.05 -9.74 -19.13
CA PRO A 172 -3.24 -10.45 -19.56
C PRO A 172 -3.19 -11.94 -19.21
N ASN A 173 -4.32 -12.47 -18.75
CA ASN A 173 -4.52 -13.89 -18.52
C ASN A 173 -5.87 -14.35 -19.06
N GLU A 174 -5.91 -15.54 -19.66
CA GLU A 174 -7.13 -16.17 -20.21
C GLU A 174 -7.56 -17.42 -19.41
N GLU A 175 -6.79 -17.82 -18.40
CA GLU A 175 -7.09 -18.93 -17.49
C GLU A 175 -7.96 -18.48 -16.29
N GLY A 176 -8.23 -17.18 -16.16
CA GLY A 176 -9.03 -16.60 -15.07
C GLY A 176 -8.24 -16.32 -13.78
N TYR A 177 -6.92 -16.16 -13.85
CA TYR A 177 -6.11 -15.65 -12.74
C TYR A 177 -6.02 -14.11 -12.77
N GLY A 178 -5.87 -13.49 -11.61
CA GLY A 178 -5.76 -12.04 -11.47
C GLY A 178 -6.85 -11.43 -10.61
N LEU A 179 -7.13 -10.15 -10.86
CA LEU A 179 -8.24 -9.45 -10.21
C LEU A 179 -9.59 -10.01 -10.67
N ILE A 180 -10.34 -10.59 -9.73
CA ILE A 180 -11.65 -11.22 -10.00
C ILE A 180 -12.79 -10.26 -9.70
N ASP A 181 -12.75 -9.63 -8.53
CA ASP A 181 -13.77 -8.68 -8.07
C ASP A 181 -13.14 -7.63 -7.15
N SER A 182 -13.80 -6.48 -7.06
CA SER A 182 -13.39 -5.38 -6.18
C SER A 182 -14.61 -4.62 -5.66
N ILE A 183 -14.45 -4.04 -4.50
CA ILE A 183 -15.35 -3.04 -3.92
C ILE A 183 -14.47 -1.90 -3.44
N LEU A 184 -14.60 -0.75 -4.09
CA LEU A 184 -13.92 0.49 -3.69
C LEU A 184 -14.98 1.51 -3.27
N LYS A 185 -14.83 2.08 -2.08
CA LYS A 185 -15.80 3.01 -1.46
C LYS A 185 -15.06 4.21 -0.86
N SER A 186 -15.73 5.35 -0.82
CA SER A 186 -15.19 6.58 -0.22
C SER A 186 -16.29 7.39 0.46
N ASP A 187 -15.94 8.07 1.54
CA ASP A 187 -16.78 9.04 2.25
C ASP A 187 -15.94 10.26 2.63
N GLY A 188 -16.13 11.35 1.88
CA GLY A 188 -15.38 12.59 2.02
C GLY A 188 -15.55 13.32 3.35
N HIS A 189 -16.53 12.93 4.19
CA HIS A 189 -16.65 13.47 5.54
C HIS A 189 -15.43 13.13 6.41
N GLY A 190 -14.77 12.00 6.14
CA GLY A 190 -13.59 11.55 6.88
C GLY A 190 -12.37 12.48 6.78
N ARG A 191 -12.39 13.47 5.86
CA ARG A 191 -11.32 14.46 5.69
C ARG A 191 -10.97 15.19 6.98
N GLU A 192 -11.93 15.39 7.89
CA GLU A 192 -11.69 16.09 9.17
C GLU A 192 -10.84 15.26 10.14
N TYR A 193 -10.82 13.93 9.99
CA TYR A 193 -10.23 13.01 10.96
C TYR A 193 -8.84 12.50 10.57
N LEU A 194 -8.47 12.53 9.29
CA LEU A 194 -7.15 12.11 8.82
C LEU A 194 -6.75 12.90 7.57
N HIS A 195 -5.85 13.88 7.75
CA HIS A 195 -5.42 14.80 6.70
C HIS A 195 -4.10 15.49 7.07
N MET A 196 -3.54 16.23 6.11
CA MET A 196 -2.54 17.26 6.37
C MET A 196 -3.22 18.63 6.23
N LYS A 197 -3.07 19.49 7.24
CA LYS A 197 -3.86 20.75 7.35
C LYS A 197 -3.45 21.78 6.29
N ALA A 198 -2.16 21.90 6.03
CA ALA A 198 -1.56 22.81 5.07
C ALA A 198 -0.76 22.06 4.00
N GLY A 199 -0.29 22.80 2.98
CA GLY A 199 0.50 22.29 1.86
C GLY A 199 -0.31 22.08 0.57
N GLY A 200 -1.64 21.99 0.69
CA GLY A 200 -2.56 22.01 -0.45
C GLY A 200 -2.97 23.42 -0.89
N SER A 201 -3.74 23.51 -1.98
CA SER A 201 -4.21 24.78 -2.54
C SER A 201 -5.15 25.58 -1.63
N VAL A 202 -5.92 24.92 -0.77
CA VAL A 202 -6.83 25.56 0.20
C VAL A 202 -6.06 26.26 1.31
N ARG A 203 -4.88 25.73 1.69
CA ARG A 203 -4.05 26.25 2.78
C ARG A 203 -2.56 26.09 2.40
N PRO A 204 -2.03 27.00 1.57
CA PRO A 204 -0.69 26.87 1.01
C PRO A 204 0.42 27.00 2.06
N ALA A 205 1.64 26.67 1.66
CA ALA A 205 2.82 26.89 2.48
C ALA A 205 3.09 28.39 2.67
N THR A 206 3.11 28.83 3.93
CA THR A 206 3.47 30.17 4.37
C THR A 206 4.32 30.06 5.63
N LEU A 207 4.98 31.14 6.04
CA LEU A 207 5.74 31.16 7.30
C LEU A 207 4.84 30.77 8.49
N GLU A 208 3.59 31.27 8.51
CA GLU A 208 2.60 30.97 9.54
C GLU A 208 2.23 29.48 9.58
N THR A 209 1.89 28.87 8.45
CA THR A 209 1.45 27.45 8.42
C THR A 209 2.60 26.51 8.79
N VAL A 210 3.85 26.87 8.46
CA VAL A 210 5.05 26.14 8.88
C VAL A 210 5.30 26.28 10.38
N GLN A 211 5.23 27.50 10.93
CA GLN A 211 5.40 27.74 12.37
C GLN A 211 4.33 27.02 13.21
N ASN A 212 3.10 26.94 12.69
CA ASN A 212 1.99 26.21 13.30
C ASN A 212 2.06 24.69 13.11
N ARG A 213 3.11 24.16 12.45
CA ARG A 213 3.31 22.72 12.21
C ARG A 213 2.15 22.06 11.47
N GLU A 214 1.53 22.78 10.53
CA GLU A 214 0.32 22.31 9.83
C GLU A 214 0.62 21.43 8.61
N HIS A 215 1.91 21.23 8.30
CA HIS A 215 2.42 20.40 7.19
C HIS A 215 2.79 18.98 7.62
N TYR A 216 2.27 18.53 8.76
CA TYR A 216 2.41 17.16 9.24
C TYR A 216 1.07 16.43 9.25
N VAL A 217 1.12 15.10 9.26
CA VAL A 217 -0.06 14.24 9.39
C VAL A 217 -0.81 14.57 10.67
N TYR A 218 -2.10 14.88 10.53
CA TYR A 218 -3.04 14.97 11.62
C TYR A 218 -3.98 13.77 11.60
N GLN A 219 -4.21 13.18 12.78
CA GLN A 219 -5.13 12.06 12.93
C GLN A 219 -5.93 12.13 14.23
N GLU A 220 -7.26 12.02 14.13
CA GLU A 220 -8.12 11.73 15.27
C GLU A 220 -8.24 10.20 15.47
N GLY A 221 -7.29 9.63 16.21
CA GLY A 221 -7.08 8.18 16.29
C GLY A 221 -8.31 7.33 16.66
N LYS A 222 -9.18 7.83 17.56
CA LYS A 222 -10.40 7.10 17.96
C LYS A 222 -11.41 6.99 16.82
N MET A 223 -11.61 8.09 16.08
CA MET A 223 -12.53 8.12 14.94
C MET A 223 -11.98 7.27 13.80
N VAL A 224 -10.70 7.44 13.46
CA VAL A 224 -10.04 6.61 12.43
C VAL A 224 -10.15 5.13 12.76
N PHE A 225 -9.83 4.71 13.98
CA PHE A 225 -9.92 3.30 14.38
C PHE A 225 -11.34 2.75 14.22
N LYS A 226 -12.35 3.49 14.66
CA LYS A 226 -13.76 3.09 14.57
C LYS A 226 -14.18 2.80 13.13
N TYR A 227 -13.93 3.74 12.21
CA TYR A 227 -14.30 3.58 10.80
C TYR A 227 -13.44 2.56 10.07
N ALA A 228 -12.14 2.49 10.38
CA ALA A 228 -11.24 1.53 9.77
C ALA A 228 -11.67 0.08 10.04
N VAL A 229 -12.04 -0.23 11.29
CA VAL A 229 -12.52 -1.57 11.67
C VAL A 229 -13.81 -1.93 10.94
N SER A 230 -14.82 -1.05 10.95
CA SER A 230 -16.11 -1.37 10.30
C SER A 230 -15.98 -1.48 8.79
N ASN A 231 -15.34 -0.51 8.16
CA ASN A 231 -15.38 -0.36 6.70
C ASN A 231 -14.49 -1.39 6.00
N MET A 232 -13.33 -1.71 6.58
CA MET A 232 -12.43 -2.72 6.01
C MET A 232 -13.02 -4.13 6.16
N ALA A 233 -13.63 -4.42 7.31
CA ALA A 233 -14.30 -5.69 7.58
C ALA A 233 -15.52 -5.89 6.67
N GLU A 234 -16.39 -4.89 6.55
CA GLU A 234 -17.56 -4.94 5.67
C GLU A 234 -17.16 -5.12 4.20
N ALA A 235 -16.17 -4.38 3.71
CA ALA A 235 -15.71 -4.52 2.32
C ALA A 235 -15.16 -5.92 2.02
N ALA A 236 -14.37 -6.48 2.94
CA ALA A 236 -13.86 -7.85 2.81
C ALA A 236 -15.00 -8.88 2.81
N GLY A 237 -15.94 -8.76 3.76
CA GLY A 237 -17.11 -9.64 3.85
C GLY A 237 -18.03 -9.54 2.62
N ASP A 238 -18.26 -8.33 2.11
CA ASP A 238 -19.07 -8.09 0.91
C ASP A 238 -18.46 -8.74 -0.33
N VAL A 239 -17.15 -8.58 -0.55
CA VAL A 239 -16.44 -9.24 -1.66
C VAL A 239 -16.52 -10.76 -1.53
N MET A 240 -16.28 -11.29 -0.32
CA MET A 240 -16.38 -12.73 -0.08
C MET A 240 -17.80 -13.25 -0.38
N LYS A 241 -18.83 -12.56 0.12
CA LYS A 241 -20.22 -12.93 -0.10
C LYS A 241 -20.61 -12.88 -1.59
N ARG A 242 -20.22 -11.84 -2.32
CA ARG A 242 -20.49 -11.71 -3.78
C ARG A 242 -19.87 -12.85 -4.60
N ASN A 243 -18.78 -13.43 -4.11
CA ASN A 243 -18.02 -14.47 -4.82
C ASN A 243 -18.18 -15.87 -4.21
N ASN A 244 -19.11 -16.05 -3.25
CA ASN A 244 -19.33 -17.31 -2.53
C ASN A 244 -18.05 -17.87 -1.89
N LEU A 245 -17.21 -16.98 -1.35
CA LEU A 245 -15.98 -17.34 -0.65
C LEU A 245 -16.25 -17.62 0.82
N THR A 246 -15.52 -18.58 1.36
CA THR A 246 -15.55 -18.99 2.76
C THR A 246 -14.13 -19.01 3.31
N ALA A 247 -13.99 -19.03 4.63
CA ALA A 247 -12.67 -19.13 5.27
C ALA A 247 -11.87 -20.38 4.83
N GLU A 248 -12.55 -21.44 4.35
CA GLU A 248 -11.92 -22.66 3.84
C GLU A 248 -11.25 -22.43 2.49
N ASN A 249 -11.91 -21.69 1.58
CA ASN A 249 -11.43 -21.51 0.21
C ASN A 249 -10.55 -20.26 0.00
N ILE A 250 -10.41 -19.41 1.02
CA ILE A 250 -9.42 -18.33 1.05
C ILE A 250 -8.08 -18.90 1.51
N ALA A 251 -7.03 -18.62 0.76
CA ALA A 251 -5.67 -18.93 1.16
C ALA A 251 -5.14 -17.85 2.12
N TRP A 252 -5.34 -16.57 1.77
CA TRP A 252 -4.78 -15.45 2.52
C TRP A 252 -5.71 -14.24 2.59
N LEU A 253 -5.73 -13.60 3.76
CA LEU A 253 -6.09 -12.20 3.93
C LEU A 253 -4.80 -11.37 3.90
N VAL A 254 -4.77 -10.34 3.05
CA VAL A 254 -3.68 -9.37 2.92
C VAL A 254 -4.21 -7.99 3.31
N PRO A 255 -4.24 -7.67 4.61
CA PRO A 255 -4.82 -6.42 5.09
C PRO A 255 -3.82 -5.27 5.03
N HIS A 256 -4.33 -4.05 4.96
CA HIS A 256 -3.52 -2.84 5.19
C HIS A 256 -2.89 -2.87 6.59
N GLN A 257 -1.59 -2.57 6.64
CA GLN A 257 -0.77 -2.71 7.85
C GLN A 257 -0.77 -1.41 8.68
N ALA A 258 -1.94 -0.95 9.13
CA ALA A 258 -2.06 0.26 9.95
C ALA A 258 -1.88 0.02 11.45
N ASN A 259 -2.52 -1.04 11.95
CA ASN A 259 -2.56 -1.38 13.36
C ASN A 259 -3.00 -2.84 13.51
N LYS A 260 -2.25 -3.64 14.27
CA LYS A 260 -2.54 -5.07 14.48
C LYS A 260 -3.97 -5.33 14.97
N ARG A 261 -4.55 -4.46 15.78
CA ARG A 261 -5.92 -4.62 16.30
C ARG A 261 -6.98 -4.45 15.21
N ILE A 262 -6.75 -3.59 14.22
CA ILE A 262 -7.65 -3.42 13.07
C ILE A 262 -7.59 -4.66 12.17
N ILE A 263 -6.37 -5.17 11.95
CA ILE A 263 -6.13 -6.42 11.20
C ILE A 263 -6.90 -7.58 11.84
N ASN A 264 -6.72 -7.78 13.15
CA ASN A 264 -7.39 -8.86 13.90
C ASN A 264 -8.92 -8.71 13.88
N ALA A 265 -9.45 -7.50 14.01
CA ALA A 265 -10.89 -7.28 13.94
C ALA A 265 -11.46 -7.63 12.55
N THR A 266 -10.69 -7.37 11.50
CA THR A 266 -11.08 -7.70 10.11
C THR A 266 -11.07 -9.21 9.89
N SER A 267 -10.02 -9.93 10.30
CA SER A 267 -9.95 -11.39 10.16
C SER A 267 -11.04 -12.11 10.95
N GLN A 268 -11.30 -11.65 12.18
CA GLN A 268 -12.39 -12.18 13.03
C GLN A 268 -13.76 -11.98 12.38
N TYR A 269 -14.02 -10.81 11.79
CA TYR A 269 -15.30 -10.54 11.13
C TYR A 269 -15.59 -11.48 9.96
N ILE A 270 -14.56 -11.82 9.18
CA ILE A 270 -14.68 -12.76 8.05
C ILE A 270 -14.45 -14.23 8.44
N ASN A 271 -14.31 -14.52 9.74
CA ASN A 271 -14.07 -15.86 10.31
C ASN A 271 -12.82 -16.56 9.76
N LEU A 272 -11.76 -15.81 9.48
CA LEU A 272 -10.51 -16.36 8.97
C LEU A 272 -9.51 -16.58 10.13
N PRO A 273 -8.86 -17.76 10.23
CA PRO A 273 -7.90 -18.03 11.29
C PRO A 273 -6.59 -17.26 11.09
N ASP A 274 -5.87 -17.00 12.20
CA ASP A 274 -4.70 -16.10 12.23
C ASP A 274 -3.57 -16.55 11.28
N GLU A 275 -3.38 -17.86 11.07
CA GLU A 275 -2.35 -18.40 10.17
C GLU A 275 -2.58 -18.07 8.69
N LYS A 276 -3.80 -17.64 8.32
CA LYS A 276 -4.14 -17.17 6.96
C LYS A 276 -4.10 -15.64 6.85
N VAL A 277 -3.60 -14.92 7.85
CA VAL A 277 -3.51 -13.46 7.85
C VAL A 277 -2.05 -13.03 7.67
N MET A 278 -1.75 -12.34 6.58
CA MET A 278 -0.39 -11.82 6.35
C MET A 278 -0.10 -10.61 7.24
N MET A 279 1.07 -10.61 7.88
CA MET A 279 1.43 -9.57 8.83
C MET A 279 2.93 -9.28 8.87
N ASN A 280 3.31 -8.07 8.48
CA ASN A 280 4.68 -7.56 8.58
C ASN A 280 4.77 -6.17 9.25
N ILE A 281 3.63 -5.67 9.77
CA ILE A 281 3.53 -4.38 10.48
C ILE A 281 4.58 -4.20 11.60
N HIS A 282 4.99 -5.28 12.25
CA HIS A 282 6.00 -5.25 13.32
C HIS A 282 7.38 -4.76 12.85
N ARG A 283 7.70 -4.91 11.55
CA ARG A 283 9.00 -4.56 10.93
C ARG A 283 9.01 -3.21 10.21
N TYR A 284 7.88 -2.84 9.61
CA TYR A 284 7.83 -1.69 8.69
C TYR A 284 6.93 -0.55 9.21
N GLY A 285 6.10 -0.81 10.22
CA GLY A 285 5.02 0.10 10.59
C GLY A 285 4.01 0.27 9.45
N ASN A 286 3.34 1.41 9.44
CA ASN A 286 2.42 1.79 8.38
C ASN A 286 3.16 2.55 7.27
N THR A 287 3.37 1.89 6.13
CA THR A 287 3.96 2.49 4.91
C THR A 287 2.89 2.97 3.93
N THR A 288 1.70 3.33 4.43
CA THR A 288 0.56 3.87 3.68
C THR A 288 0.17 3.00 2.48
N ALA A 289 0.43 3.42 1.23
CA ALA A 289 0.04 2.65 0.05
C ALA A 289 0.95 1.42 -0.17
N GLY A 290 2.17 1.45 0.36
CA GLY A 290 3.13 0.35 0.22
C GLY A 290 2.80 -0.89 1.05
N THR A 291 1.88 -0.82 2.02
CA THR A 291 1.74 -1.91 3.00
C THR A 291 1.30 -3.24 2.39
N ILE A 292 0.33 -3.22 1.48
CA ILE A 292 -0.23 -4.44 0.86
C ILE A 292 0.80 -5.08 -0.06
N PRO A 293 1.40 -4.35 -1.03
CA PRO A 293 2.36 -4.98 -1.93
C PRO A 293 3.67 -5.37 -1.22
N LEU A 294 4.10 -4.67 -0.16
CA LEU A 294 5.21 -5.14 0.69
C LEU A 294 4.87 -6.44 1.43
N CYS A 295 3.61 -6.61 1.84
CA CYS A 295 3.15 -7.86 2.45
C CYS A 295 3.17 -9.00 1.44
N LEU A 296 2.69 -8.77 0.21
CA LEU A 296 2.80 -9.74 -0.89
C LEU A 296 4.25 -10.11 -1.19
N TRP A 297 5.17 -9.14 -1.12
CA TRP A 297 6.60 -9.37 -1.34
C TRP A 297 7.23 -10.22 -0.24
N ASP A 298 6.99 -9.90 1.04
CA ASP A 298 7.50 -10.69 2.17
C ASP A 298 6.96 -12.14 2.16
N TYR A 299 5.74 -12.34 1.66
CA TYR A 299 5.05 -13.64 1.62
C TYR A 299 5.10 -14.33 0.25
N GLU A 300 5.85 -13.80 -0.72
CA GLU A 300 5.82 -14.27 -2.12
C GLU A 300 6.07 -15.78 -2.22
N LYS A 301 7.06 -16.29 -1.47
CA LYS A 301 7.44 -17.72 -1.47
C LYS A 301 6.36 -18.66 -0.93
N GLN A 302 5.40 -18.14 -0.17
CA GLN A 302 4.29 -18.91 0.40
C GLN A 302 3.07 -18.93 -0.54
N LEU A 303 3.01 -18.04 -1.53
CA LEU A 303 1.92 -17.94 -2.48
C LEU A 303 2.03 -19.00 -3.58
N LYS A 304 0.92 -19.68 -3.85
CA LYS A 304 0.82 -20.76 -4.85
C LYS A 304 -0.15 -20.38 -5.96
N LYS A 305 0.12 -20.87 -7.18
CA LYS A 305 -0.80 -20.65 -8.31
C LYS A 305 -2.20 -21.18 -7.94
N GLY A 306 -3.21 -20.33 -8.10
CA GLY A 306 -4.60 -20.63 -7.78
C GLY A 306 -5.06 -20.26 -6.38
N ASP A 307 -4.17 -19.75 -5.51
CA ASP A 307 -4.56 -19.23 -4.20
C ASP A 307 -5.59 -18.10 -4.34
N ASN A 308 -6.60 -18.13 -3.48
CA ASN A 308 -7.59 -17.05 -3.38
C ASN A 308 -7.17 -16.08 -2.27
N LEU A 309 -6.90 -14.85 -2.65
CA LEU A 309 -6.45 -13.78 -1.76
C LEU A 309 -7.56 -12.74 -1.62
N ILE A 310 -7.82 -12.32 -0.38
CA ILE A 310 -8.62 -11.14 -0.08
C ILE A 310 -7.68 -10.03 0.38
N LEU A 311 -7.65 -8.92 -0.36
CA LEU A 311 -6.89 -7.73 0.02
C LEU A 311 -7.88 -6.74 0.59
N ALA A 312 -7.57 -6.09 1.70
CA ALA A 312 -8.47 -5.12 2.32
C ALA A 312 -7.71 -3.89 2.82
N ALA A 313 -8.21 -2.69 2.55
CA ALA A 313 -7.55 -1.45 2.94
C ALA A 313 -8.53 -0.38 3.39
N PHE A 314 -8.03 0.54 4.20
CA PHE A 314 -8.70 1.76 4.63
C PHE A 314 -7.66 2.88 4.74
N GLY A 315 -8.00 4.09 4.30
CA GLY A 315 -7.14 5.27 4.35
C GLY A 315 -7.90 6.58 4.55
N GLY A 316 -7.14 7.68 4.63
CA GLY A 316 -7.65 9.05 4.68
C GLY A 316 -8.62 9.37 3.54
N GLY A 317 -9.55 10.28 3.79
CA GLY A 317 -10.66 10.62 2.88
C GLY A 317 -12.03 10.65 3.56
N PHE A 318 -12.55 9.59 4.17
CA PHE A 318 -12.00 8.23 4.20
C PHE A 318 -12.20 7.49 2.87
N THR A 319 -11.27 6.62 2.58
CA THR A 319 -11.29 5.68 1.46
C THR A 319 -11.15 4.27 2.01
N TRP A 320 -11.79 3.29 1.37
CA TRP A 320 -11.65 1.88 1.75
C TRP A 320 -12.04 0.96 0.62
N GLY A 321 -11.67 -0.30 0.76
CA GLY A 321 -12.09 -1.30 -0.20
C GLY A 321 -11.52 -2.68 0.05
N SER A 322 -11.96 -3.59 -0.79
CA SER A 322 -11.45 -4.96 -0.83
C SER A 322 -11.34 -5.44 -2.27
N SER A 323 -10.34 -6.29 -2.53
CA SER A 323 -10.12 -6.94 -3.82
C SER A 323 -10.00 -8.44 -3.62
N TYR A 324 -10.65 -9.21 -4.48
CA TYR A 324 -10.46 -10.66 -4.59
C TYR A 324 -9.50 -10.94 -5.74
N ILE A 325 -8.33 -11.49 -5.41
CA ILE A 325 -7.31 -11.90 -6.37
C ILE A 325 -7.24 -13.42 -6.40
N LYS A 326 -7.17 -13.98 -7.61
CA LYS A 326 -6.75 -15.37 -7.82
C LYS A 326 -5.30 -15.40 -8.29
N TRP A 327 -4.41 -15.93 -7.48
CA TRP A 327 -2.96 -15.85 -7.71
C TRP A 327 -2.49 -16.66 -8.92
N ALA A 328 -1.50 -16.16 -9.68
CA ALA A 328 -1.21 -16.67 -11.03
C ALA A 328 0.04 -17.56 -11.17
N TYR A 329 0.94 -17.60 -10.17
CA TYR A 329 2.21 -18.34 -10.25
C TYR A 329 2.64 -18.91 -8.90
N ASP A 330 3.57 -19.86 -8.90
CA ASP A 330 4.15 -20.39 -7.66
C ASP A 330 5.35 -19.53 -7.25
N GLY A 331 5.28 -18.85 -6.10
CA GLY A 331 6.32 -17.90 -5.70
C GLY A 331 7.63 -18.54 -5.24
N ASP A 332 7.63 -19.82 -4.88
CA ASP A 332 8.84 -20.59 -4.56
C ASP A 332 9.71 -20.90 -5.79
N LYS A 333 9.18 -20.69 -7.01
CA LYS A 333 9.89 -20.87 -8.28
C LYS A 333 10.48 -19.58 -8.84
N VAL A 334 10.20 -18.43 -8.21
CA VAL A 334 10.78 -17.14 -8.61
C VAL A 334 12.21 -17.04 -8.06
N GLN A 335 13.18 -16.80 -8.95
CA GLN A 335 14.60 -16.67 -8.61
C GLN A 335 14.99 -15.30 -8.06
#